data_AF-A0A7S4UUQ0-F1
#
_entry.id   AF-A0A7S4UUQ0-F1
#
_cell.length_a   1.000
_cell.length_b   1.000
_cell.length_c   1.000
_cell.angle_alpha   90.00
_cell.angle_beta   90.00
_cell.angle_gamma   90.00
#
_symmetry.space_group_name_H-M   'P 1'
#
loop_
_entity.id
_entity.type
_entity.pdbx_description
1 polymer ?
#
loop_
_entity_poly.entity_id
_entity_poly.type
_entity_poly.pdbx_seq_one_letter_code
_entity_poly.pdbx_strand_id
1 'polypeptide(L)'
;MLATTAAKIDSGLFRNPNRDTFANLQGIKKPEPDELTCPRPDWWWTGKPPAECPGFVDGHLTSLPLPDLSAKGSRQDILDYFDNTWTLTEVLFSGLQGEDVFKRSPWHQLRHPMIFYYGHTAVVYVNKLRVAGLIPEPMDRYLEEIMETGVDEMSWDDLGKNDMEWPSVRRVTEYRRAVYRAVRAVIEGSSWSLPIRYGEAAWAVAMGLEHERIHLETSSVLIRELPLHLVAPPPHFPAPHPSSAA
;
A
#
# COMPACT_ATOMS: atom_id res chain seq x y z
N MET A 1 27.62 -45.67 1.88
CA MET A 1 27.42 -44.86 3.10
C MET A 1 28.27 -43.62 3.00
N LEU A 2 27.68 -42.46 2.79
CA LEU A 2 28.23 -41.15 3.16
C LEU A 2 27.03 -40.20 3.18
N ALA A 3 26.32 -40.22 4.31
CA ALA A 3 25.42 -39.14 4.67
C ALA A 3 26.30 -38.06 5.29
N THR A 4 26.41 -36.91 4.63
CA THR A 4 26.97 -35.72 5.25
C THR A 4 25.93 -34.63 5.14
N THR A 5 25.28 -34.45 6.29
CA THR A 5 24.30 -33.44 6.67
C THR A 5 24.64 -32.07 6.09
N ALA A 6 23.72 -31.54 5.27
CA ALA A 6 23.64 -30.12 5.00
C ALA A 6 23.51 -29.39 6.34
N ALA A 7 24.55 -28.66 6.73
CA ALA A 7 24.46 -27.73 7.84
C ALA A 7 23.42 -26.67 7.46
N LYS A 8 22.22 -26.76 8.05
CA LYS A 8 21.26 -25.66 8.04
C LYS A 8 21.93 -24.48 8.73
N ILE A 9 22.38 -23.51 7.94
CA ILE A 9 22.80 -22.22 8.45
C ILE A 9 21.54 -21.53 8.96
N ASP A 10 21.29 -21.61 10.27
CA ASP A 10 20.38 -20.68 10.94
C ASP A 10 21.11 -19.35 11.09
N SER A 11 20.82 -18.43 10.18
CA SER A 11 21.47 -17.12 10.04
C SER A 11 20.92 -16.05 10.98
N GLY A 12 19.95 -16.38 11.84
CA GLY A 12 19.24 -15.36 12.62
C GLY A 12 18.33 -14.45 11.77
N LEU A 13 18.14 -14.77 10.48
CA LEU A 13 17.22 -14.10 9.56
C LEU A 13 15.73 -14.33 9.89
N PHE A 14 15.42 -15.10 10.94
CA PHE A 14 14.05 -15.55 11.23
C PHE A 14 13.46 -15.04 12.56
N ARG A 15 13.81 -13.83 13.03
CA ARG A 15 13.22 -13.27 14.27
C ARG A 15 12.83 -11.80 14.17
N ASN A 16 11.70 -11.47 14.80
CA ASN A 16 11.10 -10.15 14.92
C ASN A 16 12.10 -9.13 15.53
N PRO A 17 12.51 -8.09 14.79
CA PRO A 17 13.54 -7.15 15.22
C PRO A 17 13.10 -6.17 16.32
N ASN A 18 11.80 -6.11 16.67
CA ASN A 18 11.30 -5.23 17.74
C ASN A 18 11.56 -5.76 19.17
N ARG A 19 12.22 -6.91 19.31
CA ARG A 19 12.66 -7.44 20.61
C ARG A 19 14.19 -7.43 20.66
N ASP A 20 14.76 -6.27 20.95
CA ASP A 20 16.18 -6.15 21.27
C ASP A 20 16.59 -7.19 22.32
N THR A 21 17.22 -8.26 21.85
CA THR A 21 18.08 -9.15 22.66
C THR A 21 19.07 -9.85 21.72
N PHE A 22 20.26 -9.25 21.61
CA PHE A 22 21.58 -9.84 21.28
C PHE A 22 22.12 -9.85 19.82
N ALA A 23 23.21 -9.08 19.67
CA ALA A 23 24.49 -9.39 19.00
C ALA A 23 24.65 -9.46 17.47
N ASN A 24 23.61 -9.62 16.63
CA ASN A 24 23.83 -9.82 15.18
C ASN A 24 23.12 -8.85 14.22
N LEU A 25 22.78 -7.63 14.65
CA LEU A 25 22.37 -6.55 13.73
C LEU A 25 23.52 -5.99 12.88
N GLN A 26 24.76 -6.43 13.10
CA GLN A 26 25.96 -5.92 12.41
C GLN A 26 26.01 -6.22 10.90
N GLY A 27 25.09 -7.06 10.38
CA GLY A 27 25.06 -7.48 8.97
C GLY A 27 24.08 -6.72 8.06
N ILE A 28 23.06 -6.03 8.59
CA ILE A 28 22.13 -5.25 7.76
C ILE A 28 22.75 -3.88 7.56
N LYS A 29 23.42 -3.69 6.43
CA LYS A 29 23.94 -2.37 6.05
C LYS A 29 22.77 -1.40 5.94
N LYS A 30 22.92 -0.24 6.58
CA LYS A 30 22.09 0.92 6.30
C LYS A 30 22.21 1.19 4.80
N PRO A 31 21.09 1.25 4.05
CA PRO A 31 21.15 1.56 2.63
C PRO A 31 21.77 2.95 2.44
N GLU A 32 22.54 3.10 1.37
CA GLU A 32 22.98 4.43 0.94
C GLU A 32 21.74 5.27 0.60
N PRO A 33 21.68 6.54 1.03
CA PRO A 33 20.56 7.40 0.71
C PRO A 33 20.33 7.49 -0.81
N ASP A 34 19.08 7.34 -1.23
CA ASP A 34 18.62 7.55 -2.60
C ASP A 34 17.49 8.59 -2.65
N GLU A 35 16.87 8.79 -3.81
CA GLU A 35 15.76 9.74 -3.99
C GLU A 35 14.49 9.39 -3.17
N LEU A 36 14.42 8.19 -2.58
CA LEU A 36 13.38 7.71 -1.69
C LEU A 36 13.86 7.65 -0.23
N THR A 37 14.94 8.33 0.12
CA THR A 37 15.24 8.66 1.51
C THR A 37 14.52 9.96 1.86
N CYS A 38 13.82 10.00 3.01
CA CYS A 38 13.01 11.17 3.37
C CYS A 38 13.81 12.49 3.35
N PRO A 39 13.21 13.62 2.94
CA PRO A 39 11.80 13.80 2.53
C PRO A 39 11.50 13.25 1.13
N ARG A 40 10.22 12.93 0.86
CA ARG A 40 9.80 12.47 -0.48
C ARG A 40 9.87 13.60 -1.52
N PRO A 41 10.27 13.29 -2.78
CA PRO A 41 10.24 14.25 -3.87
C PRO A 41 8.81 14.54 -4.34
N ASP A 42 8.59 15.68 -4.99
CA ASP A 42 7.25 16.12 -5.44
C ASP A 42 6.51 15.10 -6.31
N TRP A 43 7.25 14.31 -7.10
CA TRP A 43 6.66 13.28 -7.96
C TRP A 43 6.04 12.12 -7.17
N TRP A 44 6.34 11.96 -5.88
CA TRP A 44 5.81 10.89 -5.03
C TRP A 44 4.28 10.90 -4.94
N TRP A 45 3.69 12.10 -4.88
CA TRP A 45 2.25 12.26 -4.71
C TRP A 45 1.56 12.05 -6.05
N THR A 46 0.75 10.98 -6.14
CA THR A 46 0.12 10.62 -7.42
C THR A 46 -1.30 11.14 -7.55
N GLY A 47 -1.92 11.51 -6.42
CA GLY A 47 -3.17 12.26 -6.35
C GLY A 47 -2.99 13.66 -5.75
N LYS A 48 -3.88 14.05 -4.84
CA LYS A 48 -3.71 15.30 -4.06
C LYS A 48 -2.57 15.15 -3.05
N PRO A 49 -1.63 16.10 -2.96
CA PRO A 49 -0.64 16.10 -1.89
C PRO A 49 -1.32 16.32 -0.53
N PRO A 50 -0.69 15.96 0.61
CA PRO A 50 -1.33 15.98 1.92
C PRO A 50 -2.02 17.31 2.27
N ALA A 51 -1.36 18.44 2.02
CA ALA A 51 -1.87 19.77 2.36
C ALA A 51 -3.11 20.21 1.56
N GLU A 52 -3.40 19.56 0.43
CA GLU A 52 -4.57 19.84 -0.42
C GLU A 52 -5.67 18.76 -0.27
N CYS A 53 -5.40 17.72 0.52
CA CYS A 53 -6.27 16.57 0.62
C CYS A 53 -7.35 16.76 1.70
N PRO A 54 -8.61 16.36 1.45
CA PRO A 54 -9.65 16.34 2.48
C PRO A 54 -9.21 15.59 3.74
N GLY A 55 -9.52 16.11 4.92
CA GLY A 55 -9.07 15.55 6.21
C GLY A 55 -7.69 16.04 6.69
N PHE A 56 -7.05 16.96 5.97
CA PHE A 56 -5.85 17.64 6.45
C PHE A 56 -6.19 18.70 7.52
N VAL A 57 -5.72 18.49 8.74
CA VAL A 57 -5.99 19.35 9.91
C VAL A 57 -4.71 19.46 10.73
N ASP A 58 -4.36 20.69 11.14
CA ASP A 58 -3.21 20.99 12.00
C ASP A 58 -1.87 20.37 11.54
N GLY A 59 -1.66 20.31 10.21
CA GLY A 59 -0.43 19.75 9.63
C GLY A 59 -0.42 18.22 9.50
N HIS A 60 -1.51 17.54 9.83
CA HIS A 60 -1.66 16.09 9.75
C HIS A 60 -2.82 15.69 8.85
N LEU A 61 -2.65 14.63 8.06
CA LEU A 61 -3.74 14.04 7.29
C LEU A 61 -4.44 12.97 8.14
N THR A 62 -5.73 13.14 8.38
CA THR A 62 -6.55 12.23 9.21
C THR A 62 -7.55 11.47 8.36
N SER A 63 -7.95 10.27 8.81
CA SER A 63 -8.94 9.47 8.08
C SER A 63 -10.32 10.11 8.14
N LEU A 64 -10.98 10.20 6.99
CA LEU A 64 -12.40 10.57 6.92
C LEU A 64 -13.30 9.41 7.38
N PRO A 65 -14.55 9.70 7.82
CA PRO A 65 -15.56 8.67 8.04
C PRO A 65 -15.99 8.02 6.72
N LEU A 66 -16.56 6.82 6.82
CA LEU A 66 -17.12 6.11 5.65
C LEU A 66 -18.18 6.97 4.94
N PRO A 67 -18.15 7.05 3.60
CA PRO A 67 -19.16 7.78 2.85
C PRO A 67 -20.51 7.05 2.93
N ASP A 68 -21.61 7.82 3.02
CA ASP A 68 -22.96 7.26 2.93
C ASP A 68 -23.23 6.83 1.48
N LEU A 69 -23.41 5.53 1.26
CA LEU A 69 -23.71 4.98 -0.08
C LEU A 69 -25.22 4.96 -0.39
N SER A 70 -26.07 5.49 0.51
CA SER A 70 -27.52 5.58 0.33
C SER A 70 -27.91 6.78 -0.54
N ALA A 71 -29.21 6.95 -0.77
CA ALA A 71 -29.74 8.09 -1.52
C ALA A 71 -29.49 9.45 -0.83
N LYS A 72 -29.05 9.46 0.44
CA LYS A 72 -28.70 10.67 1.19
C LYS A 72 -27.23 11.06 1.06
N GLY A 73 -26.38 10.16 0.58
CA GLY A 73 -24.98 10.44 0.38
C GLY A 73 -24.72 11.43 -0.74
N SER A 74 -23.46 11.79 -0.90
CA SER A 74 -23.03 12.58 -2.05
C SER A 74 -21.85 11.94 -2.78
N ARG A 75 -21.77 12.18 -4.08
CA ARG A 75 -20.61 11.81 -4.89
C ARG A 75 -19.34 12.54 -4.42
N GLN A 76 -19.49 13.76 -3.89
CA GLN A 76 -18.36 14.52 -3.37
C GLN A 76 -17.75 13.83 -2.14
N ASP A 77 -18.58 13.29 -1.24
CA ASP A 77 -18.08 12.54 -0.08
C ASP A 77 -17.29 11.30 -0.50
N ILE A 78 -17.73 10.59 -1.55
CA ILE A 78 -17.01 9.45 -2.12
C ILE A 78 -15.68 9.89 -2.73
N LEU A 79 -15.66 11.01 -3.45
CA LEU A 79 -14.44 11.56 -4.05
C LEU A 79 -13.45 12.04 -2.98
N ASP A 80 -13.94 12.72 -1.94
CA ASP A 80 -13.12 13.19 -0.83
C ASP A 80 -12.55 12.01 -0.03
N TYR A 81 -13.35 10.97 0.20
CA TYR A 81 -12.90 9.73 0.82
C TYR A 81 -11.87 8.99 -0.04
N PHE A 82 -12.03 8.97 -1.36
CA PHE A 82 -11.04 8.41 -2.29
C PHE A 82 -9.71 9.15 -2.21
N ASP A 83 -9.74 10.48 -2.37
CA ASP A 83 -8.54 11.32 -2.27
C ASP A 83 -7.84 11.13 -0.92
N ASN A 84 -8.60 11.15 0.18
CA ASN A 84 -8.07 10.95 1.52
C ASN A 84 -7.42 9.57 1.70
N THR A 85 -8.10 8.50 1.26
CA THR A 85 -7.60 7.12 1.38
C THR A 85 -6.32 6.94 0.58
N TRP A 86 -6.32 7.41 -0.67
CA TRP A 86 -5.18 7.31 -1.58
C TRP A 86 -3.95 8.05 -1.04
N THR A 87 -4.13 9.30 -0.59
CA THR A 87 -3.04 10.10 -0.02
C THR A 87 -2.56 9.53 1.31
N LEU A 88 -3.44 8.95 2.15
CA LEU A 88 -3.02 8.31 3.41
C LEU A 88 -2.10 7.10 3.17
N THR A 89 -2.37 6.30 2.13
CA THR A 89 -1.44 5.25 1.69
C THR A 89 -0.09 5.84 1.32
N GLU A 90 -0.06 6.90 0.50
CA GLU A 90 1.19 7.55 0.10
C GLU A 90 1.95 8.17 1.27
N VAL A 91 1.25 8.75 2.25
CA VAL A 91 1.85 9.27 3.49
C VAL A 91 2.46 8.12 4.29
N LEU A 92 1.73 7.01 4.51
CA LEU A 92 2.26 5.86 5.25
C LEU A 92 3.55 5.32 4.61
N PHE A 93 3.52 5.08 3.29
CA PHE A 93 4.68 4.57 2.55
C PHE A 93 5.79 5.60 2.37
N SER A 94 5.52 6.89 2.58
CA SER A 94 6.56 7.93 2.58
C SER A 94 7.57 7.76 3.70
N GLY A 95 7.22 7.05 4.78
CA GLY A 95 8.12 6.75 5.90
C GLY A 95 9.24 5.75 5.59
N LEU A 96 9.16 4.97 4.50
CA LEU A 96 10.20 3.99 4.14
C LEU A 96 11.48 4.68 3.64
N GLN A 97 12.66 4.23 4.09
CA GLN A 97 13.94 4.88 3.80
C GLN A 97 14.71 4.15 2.69
N GLY A 98 14.40 4.47 1.44
CA GLY A 98 15.10 3.98 0.25
C GLY A 98 14.34 2.93 -0.57
N GLU A 99 14.70 2.79 -1.84
CA GLU A 99 14.05 1.89 -2.80
C GLU A 99 14.15 0.43 -2.37
N ASP A 100 15.30 0.04 -1.85
CA ASP A 100 15.56 -1.33 -1.39
C ASP A 100 14.59 -1.74 -0.26
N VAL A 101 14.18 -0.81 0.60
CA VAL A 101 13.19 -1.08 1.67
C VAL A 101 11.84 -1.50 1.10
N PHE A 102 11.48 -1.00 -0.09
CA PHE A 102 10.24 -1.43 -0.74
C PHE A 102 10.34 -2.88 -1.24
N LYS A 103 11.51 -3.32 -1.69
CA LYS A 103 11.70 -4.60 -2.40
C LYS A 103 12.15 -5.74 -1.50
N ARG A 104 12.63 -5.43 -0.29
CA ARG A 104 13.06 -6.43 0.70
C ARG A 104 11.92 -7.34 1.10
N SER A 105 12.12 -8.65 0.89
CA SER A 105 11.21 -9.67 1.39
C SER A 105 11.17 -9.65 2.93
N PRO A 106 9.99 -9.75 3.55
CA PRO A 106 9.87 -9.88 4.99
C PRO A 106 10.62 -11.10 5.50
N TRP A 107 11.29 -10.94 6.63
CA TRP A 107 12.17 -11.96 7.22
C TRP A 107 11.45 -13.28 7.48
N HIS A 108 10.17 -13.22 7.87
CA HIS A 108 9.36 -14.39 8.18
C HIS A 108 8.83 -15.10 6.92
N GLN A 109 8.96 -14.50 5.74
CA GLN A 109 8.55 -15.06 4.43
C GLN A 109 7.08 -15.48 4.35
N LEU A 110 6.20 -14.87 5.16
CA LEU A 110 4.74 -15.15 5.16
C LEU A 110 3.95 -14.02 4.48
N ARG A 111 4.64 -13.02 3.94
CA ARG A 111 4.06 -11.82 3.35
C ARG A 111 4.92 -11.37 2.18
N HIS A 112 4.34 -10.55 1.31
CA HIS A 112 5.05 -9.93 0.22
C HIS A 112 5.89 -8.73 0.68
N PRO A 113 6.87 -8.28 -0.12
CA PRO A 113 7.58 -7.02 0.14
C PRO A 113 6.66 -5.80 0.03
N MET A 114 7.09 -4.67 0.60
CA MET A 114 6.27 -3.45 0.67
C MET A 114 5.85 -2.92 -0.71
N ILE A 115 6.67 -3.12 -1.75
CA ILE A 115 6.35 -2.74 -3.13
C ILE A 115 5.08 -3.41 -3.66
N PHE A 116 4.80 -4.65 -3.24
CA PHE A 116 3.56 -5.33 -3.56
C PHE A 116 2.38 -4.57 -2.97
N TYR A 117 2.38 -4.30 -1.67
CA TYR A 117 1.28 -3.61 -1.00
C TYR A 117 1.06 -2.19 -1.53
N TYR A 118 2.15 -1.50 -1.92
CA TYR A 118 2.08 -0.18 -2.52
C TYR A 118 1.38 -0.20 -3.88
N GLY A 119 1.62 -1.21 -4.73
CA GLY A 119 0.98 -1.30 -6.04
C GLY A 119 -0.34 -2.05 -6.08
N HIS A 120 -0.53 -3.02 -5.18
CA HIS A 120 -1.65 -3.96 -5.16
C HIS A 120 -3.01 -3.26 -5.06
N THR A 121 -3.14 -2.24 -4.21
CA THR A 121 -4.42 -1.53 -4.05
C THR A 121 -4.86 -0.86 -5.36
N ALA A 122 -3.92 -0.28 -6.11
CA ALA A 122 -4.19 0.28 -7.43
C ALA A 122 -4.58 -0.79 -8.47
N VAL A 123 -3.95 -1.97 -8.42
CA VAL A 123 -4.35 -3.11 -9.28
C VAL A 123 -5.75 -3.60 -8.95
N VAL A 124 -6.13 -3.66 -7.67
CA VAL A 124 -7.49 -4.06 -7.28
C VAL A 124 -8.53 -3.08 -7.84
N TYR A 125 -8.29 -1.77 -7.81
CA TYR A 125 -9.16 -0.81 -8.49
C TYR A 125 -9.33 -1.15 -9.97
N VAL A 126 -8.23 -1.29 -10.71
CA VAL A 126 -8.29 -1.58 -12.16
C VAL A 126 -9.06 -2.87 -12.42
N ASN A 127 -8.74 -3.95 -11.70
CA ASN A 127 -9.36 -5.25 -11.91
C ASN A 127 -10.86 -5.23 -11.60
N LYS A 128 -11.27 -4.61 -10.49
CA LYS A 128 -12.70 -4.53 -10.13
C LYS A 128 -13.48 -3.61 -11.06
N LEU A 129 -12.90 -2.49 -11.48
CA LEU A 129 -13.53 -1.58 -12.45
C LEU A 129 -13.67 -2.23 -13.83
N ARG A 130 -12.69 -3.04 -14.26
CA ARG A 130 -12.79 -3.84 -15.50
C ARG A 130 -13.88 -4.89 -15.43
N VAL A 131 -13.91 -5.69 -14.35
CA VAL A 131 -14.96 -6.70 -14.13
C VAL A 131 -16.35 -6.07 -14.09
N ALA A 132 -16.49 -4.88 -13.53
CA ALA A 132 -17.74 -4.12 -13.50
C ALA A 132 -18.08 -3.42 -14.83
N GLY A 133 -17.22 -3.47 -15.83
CA GLY A 133 -17.42 -2.80 -17.12
C GLY A 133 -17.31 -1.27 -17.08
N LEU A 134 -16.70 -0.71 -16.02
CA LEU A 134 -16.52 0.73 -15.85
C LEU A 134 -15.29 1.27 -16.57
N ILE A 135 -14.29 0.41 -16.84
CA ILE A 135 -13.17 0.70 -17.73
C ILE A 135 -12.96 -0.49 -18.70
N PRO A 136 -12.57 -0.24 -19.96
CA PRO A 136 -12.60 -1.29 -20.98
C PRO A 136 -11.35 -2.18 -21.00
N GLU A 137 -10.17 -1.62 -20.68
CA GLU A 137 -8.87 -2.25 -20.94
C GLU A 137 -7.97 -2.21 -19.69
N PRO A 138 -7.01 -3.14 -19.57
CA PRO A 138 -5.94 -3.04 -18.58
C PRO A 138 -5.09 -1.78 -18.83
N MET A 139 -4.53 -1.23 -17.76
CA MET A 139 -3.64 -0.07 -17.79
C MET A 139 -2.17 -0.47 -17.88
N ASP A 140 -1.78 -1.56 -17.20
CA ASP A 140 -0.48 -2.20 -17.32
C ASP A 140 -0.61 -3.69 -16.99
N ARG A 141 -0.64 -4.51 -18.03
CA ARG A 141 -0.83 -5.97 -17.88
C ARG A 141 0.23 -6.63 -17.01
N TYR A 142 1.48 -6.17 -17.07
CA TYR A 142 2.57 -6.78 -16.30
C TYR A 142 2.44 -6.45 -14.82
N LEU A 143 2.20 -5.18 -14.47
CA LEU A 143 2.00 -4.81 -13.07
C LEU A 143 0.71 -5.40 -12.50
N GLU A 144 -0.36 -5.43 -13.30
CA GLU A 144 -1.61 -6.10 -12.93
C GLU A 144 -1.37 -7.58 -12.64
N GLU A 145 -0.66 -8.33 -13.49
CA GLU A 145 -0.39 -9.76 -13.28
C GLU A 145 0.42 -10.06 -12.02
N ILE A 146 1.49 -9.30 -11.77
CA ILE A 146 2.42 -9.61 -10.66
C ILE A 146 1.89 -9.12 -9.30
N MET A 147 0.97 -8.14 -9.30
CA MET A 147 0.39 -7.56 -8.09
C MET A 147 -1.09 -7.93 -7.88
N GLU A 148 -1.74 -8.66 -8.78
CA GLU A 148 -3.13 -9.11 -8.64
C GLU A 148 -3.30 -10.22 -7.61
N THR A 149 -2.22 -10.89 -7.18
CA THR A 149 -2.27 -12.03 -6.25
C THR A 149 -3.13 -11.69 -5.03
N GLY A 150 -4.30 -12.32 -4.94
CA GLY A 150 -5.11 -12.33 -3.74
C GLY A 150 -4.69 -13.47 -2.82
N VAL A 151 -5.21 -13.47 -1.60
CA VAL A 151 -5.18 -14.64 -0.72
C VAL A 151 -6.11 -15.69 -1.35
N ASP A 152 -5.56 -16.59 -2.15
CA ASP A 152 -6.30 -17.76 -2.65
C ASP A 152 -6.38 -18.79 -1.51
N GLU A 153 -7.60 -19.12 -1.09
CA GLU A 153 -7.84 -20.10 -0.02
C GLU A 153 -7.34 -21.52 -0.37
N MET A 154 -7.14 -21.81 -1.67
CA MET A 154 -6.73 -23.12 -2.18
C MET A 154 -5.26 -23.17 -2.60
N SER A 155 -4.61 -22.01 -2.70
CA SER A 155 -3.20 -21.84 -2.97
C SER A 155 -2.69 -20.81 -1.99
N TRP A 156 -2.17 -21.28 -0.86
CA TRP A 156 -1.36 -20.48 0.07
C TRP A 156 -0.61 -19.41 -0.70
N ASP A 157 -0.75 -18.13 -0.30
CA ASP A 157 -0.13 -16.95 -0.90
C ASP A 157 1.05 -17.38 -1.78
N ASP A 158 1.01 -17.12 -3.09
CA ASP A 158 2.08 -17.49 -4.02
C ASP A 158 3.35 -16.67 -3.69
N LEU A 159 3.97 -17.02 -2.57
CA LEU A 159 5.17 -16.45 -2.01
C LEU A 159 6.38 -16.86 -2.86
N GLY A 160 6.20 -17.74 -3.85
CA GLY A 160 7.17 -17.96 -4.92
C GLY A 160 7.51 -16.67 -5.67
N LYS A 161 6.59 -15.69 -5.67
CA LYS A 161 6.84 -14.34 -6.20
C LYS A 161 7.85 -13.53 -5.38
N ASN A 162 8.19 -13.92 -4.15
CA ASN A 162 9.18 -13.18 -3.35
C ASN A 162 10.62 -13.28 -3.91
N ASP A 163 10.87 -14.25 -4.80
CA ASP A 163 12.17 -14.42 -5.47
C ASP A 163 12.25 -13.68 -6.82
N MET A 164 11.19 -12.96 -7.22
CA MET A 164 11.18 -12.19 -8.47
C MET A 164 11.91 -10.86 -8.32
N GLU A 165 12.37 -10.32 -9.46
CA GLU A 165 12.84 -8.93 -9.51
C GLU A 165 11.65 -7.97 -9.51
N TRP A 166 11.43 -7.28 -8.40
CA TRP A 166 10.33 -6.32 -8.27
C TRP A 166 10.57 -5.07 -9.12
N PRO A 167 9.51 -4.50 -9.75
CA PRO A 167 9.62 -3.24 -10.47
C PRO A 167 10.16 -2.11 -9.61
N SER A 168 10.72 -1.08 -10.24
CA SER A 168 11.15 0.10 -9.50
C SER A 168 9.98 0.82 -8.84
N VAL A 169 10.23 1.43 -7.68
CA VAL A 169 9.20 2.22 -6.98
C VAL A 169 8.67 3.31 -7.89
N ARG A 170 9.53 3.92 -8.72
CA ARG A 170 9.13 4.90 -9.72
C ARG A 170 8.13 4.32 -10.73
N ARG A 171 8.38 3.11 -11.26
CA ARG A 171 7.47 2.46 -12.22
C ARG A 171 6.09 2.21 -11.62
N VAL A 172 6.05 1.76 -10.36
CA VAL A 172 4.80 1.51 -9.62
C VAL A 172 4.09 2.83 -9.28
N THR A 173 4.84 3.88 -8.92
CA THR A 173 4.29 5.21 -8.64
C THR A 173 3.65 5.83 -9.89
N GLU A 174 4.29 5.72 -11.06
CA GLU A 174 3.71 6.17 -12.33
C GLU A 174 2.43 5.40 -12.69
N TYR A 175 2.41 4.09 -12.44
CA TYR A 175 1.21 3.28 -12.60
C TYR A 175 0.09 3.73 -11.66
N ARG A 176 0.38 3.88 -10.36
CA ARG A 176 -0.53 4.45 -9.36
C ARG A 176 -1.12 5.78 -9.84
N ARG A 177 -0.30 6.69 -10.38
CA ARG A 177 -0.78 7.98 -10.92
C ARG A 177 -1.77 7.82 -12.06
N ALA A 178 -1.52 6.89 -12.97
CA ALA A 178 -2.46 6.60 -14.04
C ALA A 178 -3.79 6.04 -13.49
N VAL A 179 -3.71 5.10 -12.55
CA VAL A 179 -4.88 4.51 -11.88
C VAL A 179 -5.67 5.56 -11.12
N TYR A 180 -5.02 6.43 -10.34
CA TYR A 180 -5.68 7.51 -9.59
C TYR A 180 -6.57 8.35 -10.51
N ARG A 181 -6.03 8.77 -11.67
CA ARG A 181 -6.78 9.55 -12.66
C ARG A 181 -7.96 8.78 -13.24
N ALA A 182 -7.78 7.49 -13.54
CA ALA A 182 -8.84 6.65 -14.07
C ALA A 182 -9.98 6.43 -13.06
N VAL A 183 -9.64 6.08 -11.82
CA VAL A 183 -10.61 5.89 -10.73
C VAL A 183 -11.35 7.18 -10.44
N ARG A 184 -10.63 8.31 -10.34
CA ARG A 184 -11.24 9.62 -10.16
C ARG A 184 -12.22 9.97 -11.27
N ALA A 185 -11.85 9.74 -12.53
CA ALA A 185 -12.74 9.96 -13.67
C ALA A 185 -13.99 9.06 -13.63
N VAL A 186 -13.86 7.81 -13.17
CA VAL A 186 -15.01 6.93 -12.93
C VAL A 186 -15.90 7.51 -11.83
N ILE A 187 -15.34 7.97 -10.71
CA ILE A 187 -16.12 8.56 -9.61
C ILE A 187 -16.84 9.83 -10.06
N GLU A 188 -16.18 10.71 -10.81
CA GLU A 188 -16.77 11.97 -11.29
C GLU A 188 -17.83 11.72 -12.40
N GLY A 189 -17.70 10.62 -13.14
CA GLY A 189 -18.53 10.26 -14.28
C GLY A 189 -20.03 10.12 -14.01
N SER A 190 -20.83 10.18 -15.09
CA SER A 190 -22.30 10.12 -15.03
C SER A 190 -22.87 8.71 -15.24
N SER A 191 -22.03 7.68 -15.37
CA SER A 191 -22.47 6.29 -15.64
C SER A 191 -23.10 5.59 -14.43
N TRP A 192 -23.08 6.24 -13.26
CA TRP A 192 -23.65 5.72 -12.02
C TRP A 192 -24.23 6.85 -11.16
N SER A 193 -25.09 6.47 -10.22
CA SER A 193 -25.74 7.37 -9.26
C SER A 193 -25.85 6.72 -7.89
N LEU A 194 -26.04 7.53 -6.85
CA LEU A 194 -26.48 7.02 -5.55
C LEU A 194 -27.96 6.63 -5.58
N PRO A 195 -28.40 5.67 -4.75
CA PRO A 195 -27.58 4.84 -3.86
C PRO A 195 -26.73 3.83 -4.64
N ILE A 196 -25.53 3.51 -4.13
CA ILE A 196 -24.71 2.41 -4.64
C ILE A 196 -25.12 1.12 -3.92
N ARG A 197 -25.59 0.11 -4.65
CA ARG A 197 -26.02 -1.17 -4.08
C ARG A 197 -25.10 -2.31 -4.46
N TYR A 198 -25.06 -3.33 -3.61
CA TYR A 198 -24.37 -4.58 -3.93
C TYR A 198 -24.90 -5.17 -5.24
N GLY A 199 -23.99 -5.56 -6.14
CA GLY A 199 -24.30 -6.10 -7.47
C GLY A 199 -24.39 -5.05 -8.59
N GLU A 200 -24.36 -3.75 -8.29
CA GLU A 200 -24.27 -2.69 -9.29
C GLU A 200 -22.81 -2.41 -9.67
N ALA A 201 -22.57 -1.89 -10.88
CA ALA A 201 -21.22 -1.61 -11.36
C ALA A 201 -20.45 -0.66 -10.42
N ALA A 202 -21.11 0.36 -9.88
CA ALA A 202 -20.52 1.32 -8.95
C ALA A 202 -20.08 0.71 -7.61
N TRP A 203 -20.55 -0.50 -7.26
CA TRP A 203 -20.07 -1.24 -6.10
C TRP A 203 -18.55 -1.52 -6.20
N ALA A 204 -17.99 -1.60 -7.41
CA ALA A 204 -16.55 -1.73 -7.62
C ALA A 204 -15.74 -0.56 -7.03
N VAL A 205 -16.29 0.65 -7.05
CA VAL A 205 -15.66 1.82 -6.42
C VAL A 205 -15.64 1.63 -4.90
N ALA A 206 -16.79 1.31 -4.29
CA ALA A 206 -16.89 1.09 -2.85
C ALA A 206 -15.96 -0.04 -2.36
N MET A 207 -15.88 -1.15 -3.12
CA MET A 207 -14.95 -2.24 -2.83
C MET A 207 -13.50 -1.78 -2.87
N GLY A 208 -13.10 -1.00 -3.89
CA GLY A 208 -11.73 -0.50 -3.99
C GLY A 208 -11.35 0.42 -2.82
N LEU A 209 -12.25 1.31 -2.42
CA LEU A 209 -12.05 2.23 -1.28
C LEU A 209 -11.77 1.49 0.02
N GLU A 210 -12.62 0.53 0.37
CA GLU A 210 -12.46 -0.23 1.62
C GLU A 210 -11.31 -1.24 1.55
N HIS A 211 -11.05 -1.80 0.38
CA HIS A 211 -9.89 -2.65 0.17
C HIS A 211 -8.57 -1.90 0.40
N GLU A 212 -8.44 -0.66 -0.09
CA GLU A 212 -7.26 0.15 0.20
C GLU A 212 -7.12 0.47 1.69
N ARG A 213 -8.23 0.66 2.43
CA ARG A 213 -8.20 0.84 3.90
C ARG A 213 -7.72 -0.39 4.65
N ILE A 214 -8.18 -1.58 4.27
CA ILE A 214 -7.69 -2.85 4.82
C ILE A 214 -6.17 -2.97 4.60
N HIS A 215 -5.71 -2.61 3.40
CA HIS A 215 -4.29 -2.64 3.08
C HIS A 215 -3.48 -1.53 3.76
N LEU A 216 -4.06 -0.36 4.01
CA LEU A 216 -3.45 0.69 4.82
C LEU A 216 -3.15 0.17 6.23
N GLU A 217 -4.13 -0.47 6.88
CA GLU A 217 -3.94 -1.08 8.20
C GLU A 217 -2.89 -2.19 8.16
N THR A 218 -3.03 -3.13 7.23
CA THR A 218 -2.09 -4.25 7.03
C THR A 218 -0.67 -3.75 6.83
N SER A 219 -0.45 -2.80 5.92
CA SER A 219 0.85 -2.20 5.67
C SER A 219 1.38 -1.49 6.91
N SER A 220 0.54 -0.82 7.69
CA SER A 220 0.99 -0.16 8.92
C SER A 220 1.55 -1.17 9.94
N VAL A 221 0.99 -2.38 10.00
CA VAL A 221 1.48 -3.45 10.88
C VAL A 221 2.80 -4.00 10.34
N LEU A 222 2.89 -4.26 9.04
CA LEU A 222 4.11 -4.80 8.42
C LEU A 222 5.28 -3.81 8.48
N ILE A 223 5.02 -2.51 8.31
CA ILE A 223 6.04 -1.46 8.44
C ILE A 223 6.64 -1.44 9.84
N ARG A 224 5.85 -1.73 10.89
CA ARG A 224 6.36 -1.82 12.26
C ARG A 224 7.34 -2.97 12.45
N GLU A 225 7.31 -4.00 11.60
CA GLU A 225 8.26 -5.12 11.67
C GLU A 225 9.63 -4.79 11.06
N LEU A 226 9.78 -3.63 10.41
CA LEU A 226 11.05 -3.21 9.82
C LEU A 226 12.03 -2.69 10.88
N PRO A 227 13.35 -2.92 10.71
CA PRO A 227 14.37 -2.27 11.52
C PRO A 227 14.19 -0.73 11.55
N LEU A 228 14.37 -0.13 12.74
CA LEU A 228 14.16 1.32 12.95
C LEU A 228 14.94 2.21 11.98
N HIS A 229 16.11 1.80 11.50
CA HIS A 229 16.92 2.59 10.56
C HIS A 229 16.40 2.58 9.11
N LEU A 230 15.39 1.76 8.81
CA LEU A 230 14.74 1.68 7.48
C LEU A 230 13.41 2.44 7.43
N VAL A 231 12.99 3.05 8.53
CA VAL A 231 11.73 3.78 8.65
C VAL A 231 11.97 5.13 9.32
N ALA A 232 11.20 6.13 8.93
CA ALA A 232 11.13 7.43 9.61
C ALA A 232 9.66 7.81 9.79
N PRO A 233 9.33 8.62 10.82
CA PRO A 233 8.01 9.21 10.94
C PRO A 233 7.66 9.98 9.65
N PRO A 234 6.62 9.58 8.90
CA PRO A 234 6.27 10.27 7.68
C PRO A 234 5.78 11.69 7.99
N PRO A 235 6.18 12.72 7.21
CA PRO A 235 5.57 14.04 7.32
C PRO A 235 4.06 13.94 7.16
N HIS A 236 3.31 14.65 8.00
CA HIS A 236 1.84 14.67 8.00
C HIS A 236 1.13 13.37 8.44
N PHE A 237 1.86 12.33 8.88
CA PHE A 237 1.21 11.18 9.52
C PHE A 237 0.55 11.63 10.84
N PRO A 238 -0.63 11.10 11.22
CA PRO A 238 -1.30 11.48 12.47
C PRO A 238 -0.38 11.41 13.69
N ALA A 239 -0.50 12.40 14.57
CA ALA A 239 0.17 12.38 15.86
C ALA A 239 -0.26 11.13 16.65
N PRO A 240 0.62 10.56 17.49
CA PRO A 240 0.23 9.50 18.41
C PRO A 240 -0.95 9.95 19.27
N HIS A 241 -1.91 9.04 19.48
CA HIS A 241 -3.07 9.34 20.33
C HIS A 241 -2.60 9.72 21.74
N PRO A 242 -3.22 10.70 22.44
CA PRO A 242 -2.76 11.14 23.75
C PRO A 242 -2.57 10.01 24.79
N SER A 243 -3.31 8.91 24.65
CA SER A 243 -3.17 7.73 25.52
C SER A 243 -1.88 6.91 25.28
N SER A 244 -1.12 7.16 24.22
CA SER A 244 0.15 6.49 23.96
C SER A 244 1.34 7.17 24.64
N ALA A 245 1.14 8.34 25.26
CA ALA A 245 2.12 8.98 26.13
C ALA A 245 2.04 8.34 27.52
N ALA A 246 2.62 7.15 27.67
CA ALA A 246 2.79 6.46 28.95
C ALA A 246 4.28 6.30 29.26
#